data_AF-A0AAI9EEL6-F1
#
_entry.id   AF-A0AAI9EEL6-F1
#
_cell.length_a   1.000
_cell.length_b   1.000
_cell.length_c   1.000
_cell.angle_alpha   90.00
_cell.angle_beta   90.00
_cell.angle_gamma   90.00
#
_symmetry.space_group_name_H-M   'P 1'
#
loop_
_entity.id
_entity.type
_entity.pdbx_description
1 polymer ?
#
loop_
_entity_poly.entity_id
_entity_poly.type
_entity_poly.pdbx_seq_one_letter_code
_entity_poly.pdbx_strand_id
1 'polypeptide(L)'
;MAAIANCTAILTSPSGSYNLTASEAQDAFSSLSLYTNAESCPMCASAIRWAGFKEYIYGTSIETLIEKGWSQIRISSKEVFRQSSDLPGNGTRFVPEILTNETDSFFEWQYNDRFPCPKGCARAEGSCEAR
;
A
#
# COMPACT_ATOMS: atom_id res chain seq x y z
N MET A 1 -7.60 -5.17 -1.62
CA MET A 1 -6.26 -4.86 -1.09
C MET A 1 -5.56 -6.16 -0.70
N ALA A 2 -4.46 -6.53 -1.38
CA ALA A 2 -3.82 -7.84 -1.18
C ALA A 2 -3.30 -8.06 0.25
N ALA A 3 -2.75 -7.03 0.89
CA ALA A 3 -2.21 -7.12 2.24
C ALA A 3 -3.28 -7.49 3.28
N ILE A 4 -4.43 -6.80 3.28
CA ILE A 4 -5.54 -7.09 4.20
C ILE A 4 -6.03 -8.53 3.99
N ALA A 5 -6.29 -8.93 2.74
CA ALA A 5 -6.78 -10.26 2.43
C ALA A 5 -5.81 -11.37 2.88
N ASN A 6 -4.51 -11.20 2.62
CA ASN A 6 -3.49 -12.17 3.04
C ASN A 6 -3.33 -12.22 4.56
N CYS A 7 -3.32 -11.07 5.24
CA CYS A 7 -3.26 -11.04 6.70
C CYS A 7 -4.48 -11.71 7.32
N THR A 8 -5.69 -11.41 6.83
CA THR A 8 -6.91 -12.09 7.27
C THR A 8 -6.80 -13.59 7.07
N ALA A 9 -6.38 -14.07 5.88
CA ALA A 9 -6.23 -15.50 5.61
C ALA A 9 -5.25 -16.20 6.57
N ILE A 10 -4.15 -15.54 6.95
CA ILE A 10 -3.20 -16.07 7.93
C ILE A 10 -3.82 -16.10 9.33
N LEU A 11 -4.43 -15.00 9.76
CA LEU A 11 -4.99 -14.85 11.10
C LEU A 11 -6.19 -15.76 11.34
N THR A 12 -7.02 -16.00 10.32
CA THR A 12 -8.24 -16.80 10.42
C THR A 12 -8.07 -18.23 9.91
N SER A 13 -6.85 -18.67 9.60
CA SER A 13 -6.62 -20.04 9.12
C SER A 13 -6.99 -21.05 10.21
N PRO A 14 -7.90 -22.03 9.94
CA PRO A 14 -8.31 -23.03 10.93
C PRO A 14 -7.17 -23.94 11.40
N SER A 15 -6.17 -24.16 10.54
CA SER A 15 -4.96 -24.92 10.84
C SER A 15 -3.77 -24.03 11.21
N GLY A 16 -3.97 -22.71 11.23
CA GLY A 16 -2.94 -21.73 11.59
C GLY A 16 -2.79 -21.56 13.09
N SER A 17 -1.66 -20.97 13.51
CA SER A 17 -1.35 -20.74 14.93
C SER A 17 -2.26 -19.72 15.62
N TYR A 18 -2.92 -18.85 14.85
CA TYR A 18 -3.80 -17.80 15.37
C TYR A 18 -5.26 -18.27 15.47
N ASN A 19 -5.78 -18.91 14.41
CA ASN A 19 -7.15 -19.43 14.32
C ASN A 19 -8.22 -18.46 14.88
N LEU A 20 -8.09 -17.19 14.50
CA LEU A 20 -8.99 -16.13 14.93
C LEU A 20 -10.30 -16.16 14.14
N THR A 21 -11.38 -15.73 14.76
CA THR A 21 -12.59 -15.34 14.03
C THR A 21 -12.33 -14.10 13.17
N ALA A 22 -13.24 -13.82 12.24
CA ALA A 22 -13.14 -12.61 11.41
C ALA A 22 -13.11 -11.31 12.25
N SER A 23 -13.86 -11.26 13.35
CA SER A 23 -13.87 -10.09 14.25
C SER A 23 -12.54 -9.95 14.99
N GLU A 24 -12.02 -11.03 15.56
CA GLU A 24 -10.74 -11.00 16.28
C GLU A 24 -9.57 -10.67 15.35
N ALA A 25 -9.59 -11.17 14.10
CA ALA A 25 -8.59 -10.80 13.11
C ALA A 25 -8.65 -9.31 12.73
N GLN A 26 -9.87 -8.76 12.63
CA GLN A 26 -10.08 -7.33 12.39
C GLN A 26 -9.58 -6.48 13.58
N ASP A 27 -9.82 -6.92 14.81
CA ASP A 27 -9.32 -6.24 16.01
C ASP A 27 -7.79 -6.31 16.10
N ALA A 28 -7.19 -7.43 15.68
CA ALA A 28 -5.74 -7.63 15.69
C ALA A 28 -5.00 -6.61 14.81
N PHE A 29 -5.62 -6.08 13.74
CA PHE A 29 -5.00 -5.06 12.89
C PHE A 29 -4.60 -3.79 13.65
N SER A 30 -5.31 -3.46 14.73
CA SER A 30 -4.98 -2.33 15.62
C SER A 30 -3.64 -2.48 16.36
N SER A 31 -3.01 -3.67 16.26
CA SER A 31 -1.66 -3.96 16.79
C SER A 31 -0.60 -4.07 15.68
N LEU A 32 -1.00 -4.10 14.41
CA LEU A 32 -0.12 -4.36 13.27
C LEU A 32 0.28 -3.07 12.55
N SER A 33 1.46 -3.10 11.94
CA SER A 33 2.01 -2.04 11.11
C SER A 33 1.98 -2.47 9.65
N LEU A 34 1.36 -1.66 8.79
CA LEU A 34 1.29 -1.91 7.36
C LEU A 34 2.40 -1.16 6.63
N TYR A 35 3.29 -1.89 5.98
CA TYR A 35 4.37 -1.34 5.15
C TYR A 35 4.01 -1.49 3.67
N THR A 36 4.10 -0.40 2.92
CA THR A 36 3.95 -0.39 1.47
C THR A 36 5.15 0.29 0.81
N ASN A 37 5.51 -0.15 -0.40
CA ASN A 37 6.60 0.48 -1.15
C ASN A 37 6.24 1.89 -1.64
N ALA A 38 4.98 2.11 -2.00
CA ALA A 38 4.44 3.43 -2.34
C ALA A 38 3.19 3.76 -1.53
N GLU A 39 2.84 5.03 -1.51
CA GLU A 39 1.60 5.56 -0.97
C GLU A 39 0.39 4.88 -1.65
N SER A 40 -0.58 4.51 -0.83
CA SER A 40 -1.78 3.83 -1.27
C SER A 40 -2.68 4.80 -2.02
N CYS A 41 -3.18 4.39 -3.18
CA CYS A 41 -4.21 5.16 -3.88
C CYS A 41 -5.46 5.33 -2.99
N PRO A 42 -6.36 6.29 -3.29
CA PRO A 42 -7.46 6.63 -2.38
C PRO A 42 -8.39 5.46 -2.01
N MET A 43 -8.60 4.51 -2.92
CA MET A 43 -9.38 3.30 -2.64
C MET A 43 -8.71 2.45 -1.55
N CYS A 44 -7.40 2.24 -1.69
CA CYS A 44 -6.58 1.45 -0.77
C CYS A 44 -6.42 2.16 0.58
N ALA A 45 -6.17 3.47 0.57
CA ALA A 45 -6.11 4.28 1.77
C ALA A 45 -7.43 4.21 2.57
N SER A 46 -8.57 4.29 1.87
CA SER A 46 -9.90 4.11 2.49
C SER A 46 -10.06 2.74 3.13
N ALA A 47 -9.60 1.67 2.46
CA ALA A 47 -9.65 0.32 3.01
C ALA A 47 -8.76 0.17 4.26
N ILE A 48 -7.56 0.77 4.26
CA ILE A 48 -6.66 0.79 5.41
C ILE A 48 -7.29 1.54 6.58
N ARG A 49 -7.94 2.68 6.31
CA ARG A 49 -8.66 3.47 7.33
C ARG A 49 -9.76 2.68 8.01
N TRP A 50 -10.56 1.94 7.22
CA TRP A 50 -11.60 1.05 7.74
C TRP A 50 -11.03 -0.13 8.50
N ALA A 51 -9.90 -0.67 8.04
CA ALA A 51 -9.23 -1.80 8.68
C ALA A 51 -8.55 -1.43 10.02
N GLY A 52 -8.36 -0.15 10.32
CA GLY A 52 -7.92 0.30 11.65
C GLY A 52 -6.52 -0.15 12.04
N PHE A 53 -5.59 -0.23 11.07
CA PHE A 53 -4.19 -0.56 11.36
C PHE A 53 -3.58 0.43 12.37
N LYS A 54 -2.69 -0.07 13.22
CA LYS A 54 -1.94 0.78 14.16
C LYS A 54 -1.11 1.82 13.44
N GLU A 55 -0.38 1.37 12.42
CA GLU A 55 0.60 2.17 11.70
C GLU A 55 0.44 1.94 10.21
N TYR A 56 0.51 3.02 9.46
CA TYR A 56 0.57 2.99 8.01
C TYR A 56 1.87 3.68 7.55
N ILE A 57 2.76 2.87 7.00
CA ILE A 57 4.11 3.23 6.59
C ILE A 57 4.23 3.05 5.08
N TYR A 58 4.70 4.07 4.38
CA TYR A 58 4.94 3.99 2.95
C TYR A 58 6.22 4.70 2.53
N GLY A 59 6.79 4.29 1.40
CA GLY A 59 7.94 4.94 0.77
C GLY A 59 7.51 6.01 -0.24
N THR A 60 7.54 5.67 -1.53
CA THR A 60 7.29 6.59 -2.65
C THR A 60 5.92 7.26 -2.56
N SER A 61 5.86 8.60 -2.62
CA SER A 61 4.60 9.36 -2.53
C SER A 61 3.75 9.28 -3.80
N ILE A 62 2.45 9.62 -3.73
CA ILE A 62 1.58 9.79 -4.90
C ILE A 62 2.16 10.86 -5.86
N GLU A 63 2.72 11.95 -5.33
CA GLU A 63 3.31 12.99 -6.18
C GLU A 63 4.53 12.46 -6.94
N THR A 64 5.40 11.72 -6.27
CA THR A 64 6.55 11.07 -6.92
C THR A 64 6.12 10.03 -7.96
N LEU A 65 5.05 9.28 -7.71
CA LEU A 65 4.46 8.38 -8.71
C LEU A 65 3.99 9.15 -9.95
N ILE A 66 3.33 10.30 -9.77
CA ILE A 66 2.88 11.17 -10.85
C ILE A 66 4.06 11.74 -11.64
N GLU A 67 5.11 12.19 -10.96
CA GLU A 67 6.36 12.67 -11.59
C GLU A 67 7.01 11.58 -12.47
N LYS A 68 6.92 10.31 -12.04
CA LYS A 68 7.40 9.15 -12.79
C LYS A 68 6.42 8.67 -13.88
N GLY A 69 5.34 9.40 -14.13
CA GLY A 69 4.40 9.12 -15.21
C GLY A 69 3.23 8.17 -14.84
N TRP A 70 3.14 7.73 -13.58
CA TRP A 70 2.01 6.91 -13.14
C TRP A 70 0.76 7.75 -12.94
N SER A 71 -0.33 7.37 -13.61
CA SER A 71 -1.64 7.99 -13.41
C SER A 71 -2.16 7.72 -11.99
N GLN A 72 -2.52 8.79 -11.27
CA GLN A 72 -3.07 8.72 -9.91
C GLN A 72 -4.30 9.61 -9.75
N ILE A 73 -5.22 9.19 -8.87
CA ILE A 73 -6.19 10.10 -8.28
C ILE A 73 -5.43 10.96 -7.28
N ARG A 74 -5.40 12.28 -7.49
CA ARG A 74 -4.62 13.25 -6.70
C ARG A 74 -5.24 13.57 -5.35
N ILE A 75 -5.49 12.54 -4.55
CA ILE A 75 -5.94 12.62 -3.17
C ILE A 75 -4.94 11.81 -2.36
N SER A 76 -4.21 12.46 -1.45
CA SER A 76 -3.25 11.76 -0.60
C SER A 76 -3.95 10.84 0.40
N SER A 77 -3.25 9.81 0.85
CA SER A 77 -3.71 8.95 1.95
C SER A 77 -4.00 9.76 3.21
N LYS A 78 -3.18 10.79 3.48
CA LYS A 78 -3.40 11.71 4.59
C LYS A 78 -4.72 12.47 4.45
N GLU A 79 -5.06 12.94 3.25
CA GLU A 79 -6.33 13.60 2.98
C GLU A 79 -7.52 12.67 3.19
N VAL A 80 -7.43 11.42 2.70
CA VAL A 80 -8.48 10.40 2.95
C VAL A 80 -8.73 10.21 4.45
N PHE A 81 -7.67 10.08 5.25
CA PHE A 81 -7.80 9.90 6.69
C PHE A 81 -8.32 11.16 7.40
N ARG A 82 -7.90 12.35 6.93
CA ARG A 82 -8.39 13.63 7.45
C ARG A 82 -9.91 13.79 7.22
N GLN A 83 -10.41 13.37 6.07
CA GLN A 83 -11.83 13.45 5.71
C GLN A 83 -12.69 12.33 6.32
N SER A 84 -12.08 11.42 7.08
CA SER A 84 -12.75 10.28 7.73
C SER A 84 -12.41 10.19 9.23
N SER A 85 -12.22 11.36 9.85
CA SER A 85 -11.93 11.49 11.27
C SER A 85 -13.09 11.09 12.18
N ASP A 86 -14.31 11.04 11.65
CA ASP A 86 -15.55 10.64 12.32
C ASP A 86 -15.74 9.12 12.37
N LEU A 87 -15.00 8.34 11.57
CA LEU A 87 -15.08 6.89 11.61
C LEU A 87 -14.52 6.31 12.92
N PRO A 88 -15.08 5.21 13.44
CA PRO A 88 -14.60 4.56 14.65
C PRO A 88 -13.18 3.99 14.50
N GLY A 89 -12.57 3.65 15.63
CA GLY A 89 -11.23 3.06 15.72
C GLY A 89 -10.16 4.02 16.24
N ASN A 90 -9.02 3.46 16.63
CA ASN A 90 -7.87 4.25 17.06
C ASN A 90 -7.25 4.96 15.86
N GLY A 91 -6.69 6.16 16.08
CA GLY A 91 -5.99 6.88 15.02
C GLY A 91 -4.79 6.10 14.52
N THR A 92 -4.75 5.77 13.23
CA THR A 92 -3.60 5.17 12.58
C THR A 92 -2.44 6.15 12.54
N ARG A 93 -1.27 5.74 13.03
CA ARG A 93 -0.04 6.53 12.93
C ARG A 93 0.49 6.49 11.49
N PHE A 94 0.64 7.66 10.88
CA PHE A 94 1.28 7.80 9.58
C PHE A 94 2.80 7.90 9.72
N VAL A 95 3.52 7.13 8.91
CA VAL A 95 4.97 7.25 8.75
C VAL A 95 5.26 7.33 7.24
N PRO A 96 5.13 8.53 6.65
CA PRO A 96 5.28 8.71 5.21
C PRO A 96 6.75 8.72 4.79
N GLU A 97 7.00 8.43 3.52
CA GLU A 97 8.27 8.69 2.82
C GLU A 97 9.50 8.04 3.48
N ILE A 98 9.35 6.79 3.95
CA ILE A 98 10.44 5.98 4.49
C ILE A 98 11.17 5.26 3.36
N LEU A 99 12.51 5.36 3.34
CA LEU A 99 13.39 4.68 2.38
C LEU A 99 13.05 5.04 0.91
N THR A 100 12.72 6.30 0.65
CA THR A 100 12.40 6.79 -0.71
C THR A 100 13.58 6.64 -1.67
N ASN A 101 14.81 6.72 -1.17
CA ASN A 101 16.02 6.47 -1.96
C ASN A 101 16.10 5.03 -2.50
N GLU A 102 15.45 4.06 -1.85
CA GLU A 102 15.29 2.70 -2.36
C GLU A 102 13.99 2.55 -3.15
N THR A 103 12.85 2.98 -2.61
CA THR A 103 11.53 2.67 -3.18
C THR A 103 11.23 3.40 -4.49
N ASP A 104 11.74 4.63 -4.67
CA ASP A 104 11.44 5.44 -5.85
C ASP A 104 11.96 4.81 -7.15
N SER A 105 13.05 4.06 -7.05
CA SER A 105 13.65 3.33 -8.17
C SER A 105 12.73 2.21 -8.69
N PHE A 106 11.85 1.66 -7.84
CA PHE A 106 10.90 0.61 -8.22
C PHE A 106 9.80 1.10 -9.16
N PHE A 107 9.67 2.41 -9.36
CA PHE A 107 8.64 3.02 -10.18
C PHE A 107 9.18 3.71 -11.45
N GLU A 108 10.47 3.56 -11.73
CA GLU A 108 11.10 4.11 -12.94
C GLU A 108 10.82 3.25 -14.19
N TRP A 109 10.73 1.93 -14.03
CA TRP A 109 10.83 0.98 -15.14
C TRP A 109 9.76 1.12 -16.24
N GLN A 110 8.53 1.53 -15.92
CA GLN A 110 7.44 1.49 -16.89
C GLN A 110 7.55 2.63 -17.92
N TYR A 111 7.76 3.86 -17.45
CA TYR A 111 7.68 5.09 -18.24
C TYR A 111 9.01 5.81 -18.45
N ASN A 112 10.12 5.25 -17.97
CA ASN A 112 11.47 5.71 -18.25
C ASN A 112 12.17 4.73 -19.21
N ASP A 113 12.42 5.16 -20.44
CA ASP A 113 13.03 4.35 -21.50
C ASP A 113 14.48 3.94 -21.20
N ARG A 114 15.17 4.68 -20.32
CA ARG A 114 16.55 4.41 -19.89
C ARG A 114 16.62 3.41 -18.74
N PHE A 115 15.52 3.17 -18.02
CA PHE A 115 15.52 2.22 -16.92
C PHE A 115 15.21 0.79 -17.41
N PRO A 116 15.91 -0.22 -16.87
CA PRO A 116 15.67 -1.61 -17.23
C PRO A 116 14.28 -2.07 -16.75
N CYS A 117 13.64 -2.94 -17.54
CA CYS A 117 12.41 -3.61 -17.10
C CYS A 117 12.69 -4.53 -15.89
N PRO A 118 11.68 -4.78 -15.05
CA PRO A 118 11.78 -5.74 -13.96
C PRO A 118 12.12 -7.15 -14.47
N LYS A 119 12.66 -8.00 -13.59
CA LYS A 119 12.97 -9.39 -13.92
C LYS A 119 11.72 -10.11 -14.44
N GLY A 120 11.84 -10.73 -15.62
CA GLY A 120 10.73 -11.41 -16.30
C GLY A 120 9.95 -10.52 -17.27
N CYS A 121 10.28 -9.24 -17.37
CA CYS A 121 9.67 -8.31 -18.31
C CYS A 121 10.67 -7.86 -19.39
N ALA A 122 10.15 -7.38 -20.51
CA ALA A 122 10.93 -6.70 -21.54
C ALA A 122 10.16 -5.56 -22.18
N ARG A 123 10.89 -4.61 -22.77
CA ARG A 123 10.30 -3.43 -23.37
C ARG A 123 9.72 -3.77 -24.74
N ALA A 124 8.44 -3.52 -24.93
CA ALA A 124 7.70 -3.60 -26.18
C ALA A 124 6.91 -2.29 -26.34
N GLU A 125 7.01 -1.64 -27.51
CA GLU A 125 6.24 -0.43 -27.83
C GLU A 125 6.36 0.72 -26.79
N GLY A 126 7.54 0.86 -26.17
CA GLY A 126 7.82 1.89 -25.17
C GLY A 126 7.40 1.53 -23.74
N SER A 127 6.70 0.41 -23.55
CA SER A 127 6.19 -0.08 -22.26
C SER A 127 6.90 -1.38 -21.87
N CYS A 128 7.08 -1.66 -20.58
CA CYS A 128 7.62 -2.94 -20.13
C CYS A 128 6.48 -3.95 -19.93
N GLU A 129 6.60 -5.12 -20.55
CA GLU A 129 5.58 -6.17 -20.53
C GLU A 129 6.19 -7.50 -20.09
N ALA A 130 5.39 -8.35 -19.46
CA ALA A 130 5.83 -9.68 -19.06
C ALA A 130 6.14 -10.54 -20.30
N ARG A 131 7.26 -11.27 -20.26
CA ARG A 131 7.65 -12.24 -21.28
C ARG A 131 7.12 -13.64 -20.99
#